data_AF-A0A346PCJ3-F1
#
_entry.id   AF-A0A346PCJ3-F1
#
_cell.length_a   1.000
_cell.length_b   1.000
_cell.length_c   1.000
_cell.angle_alpha   90.00
_cell.angle_beta   90.00
_cell.angle_gamma   90.00
#
_symmetry.space_group_name_H-M   'P 1'
#
loop_
_entity.id
_entity.type
_entity.pdbx_description
1 polymer ?
#
loop_
_entity_poly.entity_id
_entity_poly.type
_entity_poly.pdbx_seq_one_letter_code
_entity_poly.pdbx_strand_id
1 'polypeptide(L)'
;MDVLVSDYRHRTGRHCGSTSLRNLSDHYGWEDDEQTCFGLATGLGFTYFELPDSPSRGFVGRPPRIEGTFFELLEIGVDNHEGEAWGPVRERIRDRLAAGDPVMVCTDIYYLGYFETDTHFAPHSVLCVGVEDDGATVVPKGATGSKPV
;
A
#
# COMPACT_ATOMS: atom_id res chain seq x y z
N MET A 1 -18.48 0.48 15.38
CA MET A 1 -17.34 0.44 16.32
C MET A 1 -16.10 0.56 15.49
N ASP A 2 -15.33 1.61 15.73
CA ASP A 2 -14.08 1.85 15.03
C ASP A 2 -13.06 0.78 15.42
N VAL A 3 -12.31 0.30 14.43
CA VAL A 3 -11.24 -0.70 14.61
C VAL A 3 -9.93 -0.03 14.23
N LEU A 4 -8.91 -0.15 15.07
CA LEU A 4 -7.58 0.43 14.85
C LEU A 4 -6.51 -0.55 15.33
N VAL A 5 -5.43 -0.70 14.57
CA VAL A 5 -4.24 -1.45 14.98
C VAL A 5 -3.49 -0.66 16.04
N SER A 6 -3.37 -1.21 17.24
CA SER A 6 -2.63 -0.61 18.36
C SER A 6 -1.14 -0.57 18.07
N ASP A 7 -0.45 0.45 18.60
CA ASP A 7 1.01 0.62 18.54
C ASP A 7 1.64 0.66 17.13
N TYR A 8 0.83 0.83 16.09
CA TYR A 8 1.33 1.00 14.73
C TYR A 8 2.18 2.28 14.60
N ARG A 9 3.42 2.12 14.14
CA ARG A 9 4.36 3.23 13.96
C ARG A 9 4.45 3.62 12.50
N HIS A 10 3.77 4.70 12.14
CA HIS A 10 3.95 5.26 10.81
C HIS A 10 5.28 6.00 10.69
N ARG A 11 5.99 5.76 9.59
CA ARG A 11 7.04 6.67 9.13
C ARG A 11 6.90 6.90 7.63
N THR A 12 7.27 8.10 7.19
CA THR A 12 7.22 8.52 5.78
C THR A 12 8.41 7.97 4.99
N GLY A 13 8.34 8.04 3.67
CA GLY A 13 9.39 7.51 2.80
C GLY A 13 9.28 8.00 1.35
N ARG A 14 10.13 7.46 0.47
CA ARG A 14 10.34 7.98 -0.89
C ARG A 14 9.50 7.29 -1.95
N HIS A 15 9.15 6.02 -1.77
CA HIS A 15 8.36 5.25 -2.74
C HIS A 15 7.21 4.51 -2.03
N CYS A 16 5.97 4.62 -2.54
CA CYS A 16 4.76 4.17 -1.81
C CYS A 16 4.83 2.70 -1.42
N GLY A 17 5.17 1.82 -2.38
CA GLY A 17 5.29 0.38 -2.12
C GLY A 17 6.35 0.04 -1.07
N SER A 18 7.58 0.55 -1.20
CA SER A 18 8.67 0.25 -0.27
C SER A 18 8.49 0.91 1.09
N THR A 19 7.87 2.09 1.14
CA THR A 19 7.47 2.73 2.39
C THR A 19 6.44 1.87 3.12
N SER A 20 5.44 1.34 2.42
CA SER A 20 4.44 0.43 3.00
C SER A 20 5.09 -0.88 3.47
N LEU A 21 5.96 -1.50 2.66
CA LEU A 21 6.73 -2.68 3.07
C LEU A 21 7.59 -2.41 4.32
N ARG A 22 8.25 -1.26 4.38
CA ARG A 22 9.05 -0.88 5.55
C ARG A 22 8.21 -0.69 6.81
N ASN A 23 7.05 -0.04 6.69
CA ASN A 23 6.14 0.09 7.83
C ASN A 23 5.57 -1.28 8.28
N LEU A 24 5.32 -2.23 7.36
CA LEU A 24 4.97 -3.61 7.73
C LEU A 24 6.14 -4.33 8.42
N SER A 25 7.35 -4.17 7.90
CA SER A 25 8.57 -4.71 8.50
C SER A 25 8.77 -4.21 9.93
N ASP A 26 8.60 -2.90 10.15
CA ASP A 26 8.61 -2.28 11.49
C ASP A 26 7.50 -2.88 12.39
N HIS A 27 6.29 -3.07 11.85
CA HIS A 27 5.14 -3.61 12.59
C HIS A 27 5.33 -5.06 13.03
N TYR A 28 5.89 -5.90 12.15
CA TYR A 28 6.16 -7.32 12.43
C TYR A 28 7.50 -7.58 13.13
N GLY A 29 8.31 -6.53 13.37
CA GLY A 29 9.59 -6.65 14.05
C GLY A 29 10.69 -7.28 13.19
N TRP A 30 10.62 -7.16 11.87
CA TRP A 30 11.70 -7.56 10.95
C TRP A 30 12.82 -6.51 10.88
N GLU A 31 12.50 -5.24 11.18
CA GLU A 31 13.44 -4.12 11.34
C GLU A 31 14.25 -3.74 10.08
N ASP A 32 13.76 -4.11 8.88
CA ASP A 32 14.32 -3.67 7.61
C ASP A 32 14.06 -2.17 7.33
N ASP A 33 15.03 -1.47 6.73
CA ASP A 33 14.83 -0.10 6.24
C ASP A 33 14.19 -0.03 4.83
N GLU A 34 13.81 1.18 4.38
CA GLU A 34 13.07 1.33 3.11
C GLU A 34 13.91 0.86 1.91
N GLN A 35 15.22 1.11 1.94
CA GLN A 35 16.15 0.72 0.90
C GLN A 35 16.29 -0.81 0.82
N THR A 36 16.33 -1.47 1.98
CA THR A 36 16.40 -2.93 2.11
C THR A 36 15.11 -3.57 1.59
N CYS A 37 13.94 -3.10 2.04
CA CYS A 37 12.66 -3.57 1.51
C CYS A 37 12.57 -3.37 -0.02
N PHE A 38 13.01 -2.21 -0.53
CA PHE A 38 13.02 -1.95 -1.97
C PHE A 38 13.96 -2.90 -2.72
N GLY A 39 15.14 -3.21 -2.18
CA GLY A 39 16.07 -4.18 -2.76
C GLY A 39 15.53 -5.60 -2.76
N LEU A 40 15.00 -6.07 -1.63
CA LEU A 40 14.40 -7.41 -1.49
C LEU A 40 13.19 -7.59 -2.41
N ALA A 41 12.43 -6.52 -2.65
CA ALA A 41 11.33 -6.46 -3.60
C ALA A 41 11.76 -6.44 -5.08
N THR A 42 13.06 -6.57 -5.37
CA THR A 42 13.66 -6.40 -6.72
C THR A 42 13.42 -5.02 -7.33
N GLY A 43 13.27 -3.98 -6.52
CA GLY A 43 12.89 -2.64 -6.98
C GLY A 43 13.91 -1.96 -7.91
N LEU A 44 15.18 -2.39 -7.90
CA LEU A 44 16.21 -1.89 -8.79
C LEU A 44 16.01 -2.40 -10.21
N GLY A 45 15.41 -1.56 -11.05
CA GLY A 45 15.18 -1.85 -12.46
C GLY A 45 14.30 -0.79 -13.09
N PHE A 46 13.85 -1.06 -14.31
CA PHE A 46 12.88 -0.21 -14.98
C PHE A 46 11.91 -1.07 -15.79
N THR A 47 10.72 -0.53 -16.00
CA THR A 47 9.74 -1.09 -16.91
C THR A 47 9.59 -0.15 -18.08
N TYR A 48 9.78 -0.69 -19.28
CA TYR A 48 9.43 -0.03 -20.53
C TYR A 48 8.27 -0.78 -21.15
N PHE A 49 7.26 -0.04 -21.62
CA PHE A 49 6.12 -0.64 -22.30
C PHE A 49 5.62 0.25 -23.42
N GLU A 50 4.95 -0.38 -24.38
CA GLU A 50 4.31 0.29 -25.50
C GLU A 50 2.79 0.19 -25.34
N LEU A 51 2.09 1.28 -25.62
CA LEU A 51 0.62 1.34 -25.62
C LEU A 51 0.12 1.56 -27.06
N PRO A 52 -1.08 1.03 -27.40
CA PRO A 52 -1.69 1.26 -28.71
C PRO A 52 -2.06 2.74 -28.93
N ASP A 53 -2.38 3.46 -27.84
CA ASP A 53 -2.81 4.86 -27.85
C ASP A 53 -1.83 5.77 -27.10
N SER A 54 -2.01 7.10 -27.22
CA SER A 54 -1.16 8.08 -26.55
C SER A 54 -1.36 8.08 -25.02
N PRO A 55 -0.28 8.11 -24.20
CA PRO A 55 1.12 8.08 -24.61
C PRO A 55 1.52 6.70 -25.13
N SER A 56 2.05 6.63 -26.35
CA SER A 56 2.32 5.35 -27.03
C SER A 56 3.45 4.57 -26.40
N ARG A 57 4.24 5.18 -25.50
CA ARG A 57 5.37 4.57 -24.77
C ARG A 57 5.35 5.04 -23.32
N GLY A 58 5.59 4.11 -22.41
CA GLY A 58 5.73 4.35 -20.99
C GLY A 58 7.08 3.89 -20.48
N PHE A 59 7.62 4.64 -19.52
CA PHE A 59 8.83 4.29 -18.78
C PHE A 59 8.57 4.51 -17.29
N VAL A 60 8.85 3.49 -16.49
CA VAL A 60 8.73 3.54 -15.03
C VAL A 60 10.06 3.10 -14.44
N GLY A 61 10.64 3.92 -13.55
CA GLY A 61 11.93 3.66 -12.90
C GLY A 61 11.90 2.57 -11.83
N ARG A 62 11.03 1.57 -11.99
CA ARG A 62 10.96 0.35 -11.19
C ARG A 62 10.28 -0.78 -11.96
N PRO A 63 10.47 -2.04 -11.57
CA PRO A 63 9.60 -3.15 -11.97
C PRO A 63 8.15 -2.97 -11.49
N PRO A 64 7.16 -3.62 -12.13
CA PRO A 64 5.81 -3.69 -11.61
C PRO A 64 5.75 -4.57 -10.35
N ARG A 65 4.67 -4.43 -9.55
CA ARG A 65 4.34 -5.35 -8.44
C ARG A 65 5.47 -5.62 -7.43
N ILE A 66 6.19 -4.58 -7.00
CA ILE A 66 7.28 -4.76 -6.03
C ILE A 66 6.75 -5.32 -4.70
N GLU A 67 5.53 -4.95 -4.32
CA GLU A 67 4.87 -5.39 -3.09
C GLU A 67 4.63 -6.90 -3.11
N GLY A 68 4.03 -7.42 -4.19
CA GLY A 68 3.83 -8.87 -4.35
C GLY A 68 5.16 -9.62 -4.44
N THR A 69 6.12 -9.08 -5.20
CA THR A 69 7.44 -9.70 -5.36
C THR A 69 8.17 -9.85 -4.03
N PHE A 70 8.07 -8.85 -3.14
CA PHE A 70 8.64 -8.92 -1.79
C PHE A 70 8.11 -10.11 -1.00
N PHE A 71 6.79 -10.27 -0.93
CA PHE A 71 6.17 -11.37 -0.18
C PHE A 71 6.48 -12.74 -0.81
N GLU A 72 6.42 -12.83 -2.14
CA GLU A 72 6.74 -14.05 -2.89
C GLU A 72 8.19 -14.51 -2.65
N LEU A 73 9.17 -13.60 -2.72
CA LEU A 73 10.59 -13.94 -2.56
C LEU A 73 11.01 -14.26 -1.13
N LEU A 74 10.31 -13.69 -0.14
CA LEU A 74 10.54 -13.95 1.28
C LEU A 74 9.67 -15.10 1.82
N GLU A 75 8.89 -15.75 0.96
CA GLU A 75 7.96 -16.84 1.32
C GLU A 75 6.97 -16.45 2.43
N ILE A 76 6.55 -15.19 2.45
CA ILE A 76 5.57 -14.67 3.40
C ILE A 76 4.17 -14.93 2.84
N GLY A 77 3.37 -15.70 3.57
CA GLY A 77 1.99 -15.97 3.19
C GLY A 77 1.14 -14.70 3.18
N VAL A 78 0.48 -14.42 2.05
CA VAL A 78 -0.44 -13.29 1.88
C VAL A 78 -1.84 -13.77 1.50
N ASP A 79 -2.85 -13.15 2.09
CA ASP A 79 -4.24 -13.33 1.69
C ASP A 79 -4.61 -12.22 0.69
N ASN A 80 -4.33 -12.45 -0.60
CA ASN A 80 -4.51 -11.46 -1.67
C ASN A 80 -5.88 -11.56 -2.33
N HIS A 81 -6.59 -10.43 -2.46
CA HIS A 81 -7.91 -10.33 -3.06
C HIS A 81 -8.00 -9.18 -4.06
N GLU A 82 -8.67 -9.41 -5.19
CA GLU A 82 -8.88 -8.42 -6.26
C GLU A 82 -10.30 -8.57 -6.83
N GLY A 83 -10.91 -7.46 -7.28
CA GLY A 83 -12.20 -7.48 -7.98
C GLY A 83 -13.45 -7.73 -7.12
N GLU A 84 -13.33 -7.66 -5.80
CA GLU A 84 -14.46 -7.81 -4.87
C GLU A 84 -15.25 -6.51 -4.68
N ALA A 85 -16.54 -6.65 -4.35
CA ALA A 85 -17.38 -5.51 -3.96
C ALA A 85 -16.95 -4.93 -2.61
N TRP A 86 -17.24 -3.65 -2.38
CA TRP A 86 -16.78 -2.94 -1.18
C TRP A 86 -17.24 -3.55 0.15
N GLY A 87 -18.49 -4.04 0.24
CA GLY A 87 -19.04 -4.60 1.48
C GLY A 87 -18.17 -5.74 2.06
N PRO A 88 -17.97 -6.84 1.30
CA PRO A 88 -17.07 -7.93 1.71
C PRO A 88 -15.63 -7.49 1.98
N VAL A 89 -15.07 -6.62 1.14
CA VAL A 89 -13.70 -6.08 1.34
C VAL A 89 -13.59 -5.34 2.66
N ARG A 90 -14.57 -4.49 2.99
CA ARG A 90 -14.60 -3.74 4.24
C ARG A 90 -14.67 -4.67 5.46
N GLU A 91 -15.50 -5.72 5.40
CA GLU A 91 -15.59 -6.70 6.48
C GLU A 91 -14.26 -7.43 6.70
N ARG A 92 -13.61 -7.90 5.61
CA ARG A 92 -12.28 -8.53 5.69
C ARG A 92 -11.25 -7.59 6.29
N ILE A 93 -11.17 -6.34 5.81
CA ILE A 93 -10.23 -5.34 6.35
C ILE A 93 -10.48 -5.20 7.85
N ARG A 94 -11.73 -5.00 8.26
CA ARG A 94 -12.09 -4.84 9.67
C ARG A 94 -11.66 -6.03 10.52
N ASP A 95 -11.86 -7.25 10.03
CA ASP A 95 -11.48 -8.48 10.74
C ASP A 95 -9.95 -8.64 10.86
N ARG A 96 -9.18 -8.27 9.82
CA ARG A 96 -7.70 -8.23 9.88
C ARG A 96 -7.20 -7.18 10.87
N LEU A 97 -7.73 -5.96 10.81
CA LEU A 97 -7.36 -4.89 11.73
C LEU A 97 -7.68 -5.23 13.18
N ALA A 98 -8.82 -5.89 13.44
CA ALA A 98 -9.20 -6.35 14.78
C ALA A 98 -8.24 -7.42 15.34
N ALA A 99 -7.55 -8.14 14.46
CA ALA A 99 -6.47 -9.08 14.80
C ALA A 99 -5.09 -8.42 14.92
N GLY A 100 -4.99 -7.09 14.78
CA GLY A 100 -3.71 -6.37 14.82
C GLY A 100 -2.89 -6.49 13.53
N ASP A 101 -3.53 -6.80 12.40
CA ASP A 101 -2.88 -7.02 11.10
C ASP A 101 -3.20 -5.86 10.14
N PRO A 102 -2.25 -4.93 9.90
CA PRO A 102 -2.39 -3.88 8.90
C PRO A 102 -2.62 -4.44 7.51
N VAL A 103 -3.54 -3.84 6.76
CA VAL A 103 -3.89 -4.31 5.41
C VAL A 103 -3.25 -3.40 4.38
N MET A 104 -2.49 -3.99 3.45
CA MET A 104 -2.01 -3.26 2.28
C MET A 104 -3.12 -3.11 1.24
N VAL A 105 -3.34 -1.88 0.79
CA VAL A 105 -4.36 -1.54 -0.20
C VAL A 105 -3.69 -0.88 -1.39
N CYS A 106 -4.01 -1.34 -2.60
CA CYS A 106 -3.68 -0.64 -3.84
C CYS A 106 -4.90 0.19 -4.26
N THR A 107 -4.74 1.50 -4.41
CA THR A 107 -5.85 2.42 -4.69
C THR A 107 -5.45 3.52 -5.68
N ASP A 108 -6.44 4.20 -6.24
CA ASP A 108 -6.24 5.35 -7.13
C ASP A 108 -6.07 6.64 -6.34
N ILE A 109 -4.98 7.37 -6.61
CA ILE A 109 -4.68 8.66 -5.98
C ILE A 109 -5.77 9.69 -6.21
N TYR A 110 -6.57 9.55 -7.27
CA TYR A 110 -7.72 10.41 -7.55
C TYR A 110 -8.70 10.47 -6.37
N TYR A 111 -8.92 9.35 -5.67
CA TYR A 111 -9.83 9.29 -4.52
C TYR A 111 -9.17 9.70 -3.20
N LEU A 112 -7.86 9.97 -3.21
CA LEU A 112 -7.10 10.29 -2.02
C LEU A 112 -6.99 11.82 -1.90
N GLY A 113 -7.92 12.43 -1.18
CA GLY A 113 -8.07 13.89 -1.12
C GLY A 113 -6.81 14.68 -0.71
N TYR A 114 -5.83 14.05 -0.06
CA TYR A 114 -4.56 14.67 0.29
C TYR A 114 -3.56 14.80 -0.88
N PHE A 115 -3.82 14.19 -2.03
CA PHE A 115 -3.05 14.42 -3.26
C PHE A 115 -3.54 15.62 -4.06
N GLU A 116 -4.75 16.12 -3.79
CA GLU A 116 -5.33 17.32 -4.43
C GLU A 116 -5.17 17.29 -5.97
N THR A 117 -5.54 16.17 -6.60
CA THR A 117 -5.34 15.95 -8.04
C THR A 117 -6.55 15.31 -8.72
N ASP A 118 -6.79 15.66 -9.98
CA ASP A 118 -7.75 15.00 -10.87
C ASP A 118 -7.11 13.85 -11.68
N THR A 119 -5.87 13.47 -11.35
CA THR A 119 -5.13 12.43 -12.09
C THR A 119 -5.52 11.04 -11.60
N HIS A 120 -6.00 10.21 -12.51
CA HIS A 120 -6.16 8.77 -12.26
C HIS A 120 -4.81 8.04 -12.32
N PHE A 121 -4.42 7.46 -11.19
CA PHE A 121 -3.24 6.62 -11.05
C PHE A 121 -3.46 5.57 -9.95
N ALA A 122 -4.04 4.44 -10.37
CA ALA A 122 -4.36 3.28 -9.53
C ALA A 122 -3.18 2.53 -8.85
N PRO A 123 -1.94 2.50 -9.36
CA PRO A 123 -0.88 1.69 -8.73
C PRO A 123 -0.22 2.45 -7.56
N HIS A 124 -1.04 2.84 -6.57
CA HIS A 124 -0.60 3.48 -5.33
C HIS A 124 -0.91 2.62 -4.11
N SER A 125 0.15 2.16 -3.44
CA SER A 125 0.07 1.29 -2.27
C SER A 125 0.09 2.09 -0.97
N VAL A 126 -0.83 1.76 -0.08
CA VAL A 126 -0.98 2.35 1.26
C VAL A 126 -1.26 1.25 2.29
N LEU A 127 -1.08 1.56 3.57
CA LEU A 127 -1.50 0.69 4.66
C LEU A 127 -2.77 1.25 5.30
N CYS A 128 -3.81 0.44 5.30
CA CYS A 128 -4.98 0.63 6.13
C CYS A 128 -4.65 0.09 7.53
N VAL A 129 -4.83 0.94 8.54
CA VAL A 129 -4.60 0.58 9.94
C VAL A 129 -5.82 0.84 10.81
N GLY A 130 -6.86 1.46 10.25
CA GLY A 130 -8.12 1.68 10.93
C GLY A 130 -9.32 1.75 9.98
N VAL A 131 -10.50 1.41 10.48
CA VAL A 131 -11.79 1.57 9.80
C VAL A 131 -12.78 2.16 10.79
N GLU A 132 -13.47 3.22 10.37
CA GLU A 132 -14.52 3.91 11.12
C GLU A 132 -15.90 3.51 10.57
N ASP A 133 -16.98 3.75 11.31
CA ASP A 133 -18.34 3.35 10.86
C ASP A 133 -18.81 4.08 9.59
N ASP A 134 -18.27 5.26 9.28
CA ASP A 134 -18.60 6.09 8.12
C ASP A 134 -17.55 6.09 6.99
N GLY A 135 -16.39 5.44 7.19
CA GLY A 135 -15.28 5.43 6.22
C GLY A 135 -14.11 4.52 6.58
N ALA A 136 -13.04 4.52 5.79
CA ALA A 136 -11.80 3.79 6.08
C ALA A 136 -10.66 4.77 6.39
N THR A 137 -9.88 4.53 7.44
CA THR A 137 -8.73 5.36 7.78
C THR A 137 -7.46 4.75 7.17
N VAL A 138 -6.88 5.46 6.22
CA VAL A 138 -5.63 5.06 5.58
C VAL A 138 -4.51 5.97 6.09
N VAL A 139 -3.33 5.41 6.34
CA VAL A 139 -2.18 6.24 6.70
C VAL A 139 -1.38 6.57 5.44
N PRO A 140 -1.38 7.83 4.99
CA PRO A 140 -0.78 8.21 3.72
C PRO A 140 0.74 8.35 3.81
N LYS A 141 1.39 8.21 2.65
CA LYS A 141 2.83 8.44 2.45
C LYS A 141 3.16 9.93 2.63
N GLY A 142 3.28 10.41 3.85
CA GLY A 142 3.69 11.80 4.13
C GLY A 142 3.07 12.46 5.36
N ALA A 143 2.07 11.86 6.00
CA ALA A 143 1.45 12.49 7.17
C ALA A 143 2.03 11.90 8.46
N THR A 144 2.39 12.77 9.41
CA THR A 144 2.66 12.38 10.81
C THR A 144 1.38 12.05 11.58
N GLY A 145 0.36 11.51 10.90
CA GLY A 145 -0.97 11.22 11.43
C GLY A 145 -1.86 10.52 10.40
N SER A 146 -2.89 9.85 10.88
CA SER A 146 -3.96 9.31 10.04
C SER A 146 -4.75 10.45 9.39
N LYS A 147 -5.17 10.28 8.13
CA LYS A 147 -6.22 11.10 7.52
C LYS A 147 -7.34 10.17 7.07
N PRO A 148 -8.61 10.53 7.28
CA PRO A 148 -9.72 9.78 6.70
C PRO A 148 -9.61 9.81 5.16
N VAL A 149 -9.98 8.71 4.52
CA VAL A 149 -10.17 8.60 3.06
C VAL A 149 -11.65 8.65 2.76
#